data_AF-A0A2V5XU94-F1
#
_entry.id   AF-A0A2V5XU94-F1
#
_cell.length_a   1.000
_cell.length_b   1.000
_cell.length_c   1.000
_cell.angle_alpha   90.00
_cell.angle_beta   90.00
_cell.angle_gamma   90.00
#
_symmetry.space_group_name_H-M   'P 1'
#
loop_
_entity.id
_entity.type
_entity.pdbx_description
1 polymer ?
#
loop_
_entity_poly.entity_id
_entity_poly.type
_entity_poly.pdbx_seq_one_letter_code
_entity_poly.pdbx_strand_id
1 'polypeptide(L)'
;MKTFPPLFNVLAAMIAVTILQACESQLGTGCVCAKPTLEPPNANGQTGTSVMVTIATTTTGASLRYTLDESTPSCGPSPHGTPIAAQSGRVPVPLVFGRTLKLQAIACKTGCTDSAIATGYYTPSN
;
A
#
# COMPACT_ATOMS: atom_id res chain seq x y z
N MET A 1 40.98 24.97 8.12
CA MET A 1 41.04 24.08 9.30
C MET A 1 39.63 23.95 9.87
N LYS A 2 39.13 22.70 9.95
CA LYS A 2 38.15 22.14 10.93
C LYS A 2 36.75 22.75 11.12
N THR A 3 35.79 21.94 10.67
CA THR A 3 34.41 21.64 11.13
C THR A 3 34.03 22.00 12.57
N PHE A 4 32.77 22.44 12.79
CA PHE A 4 31.90 22.07 13.94
C PHE A 4 30.40 22.23 13.55
N PRO A 5 29.47 21.34 14.00
CA PRO A 5 28.10 21.21 13.48
C PRO A 5 27.04 21.89 14.37
N PRO A 6 25.81 22.17 13.89
CA PRO A 6 24.72 22.59 14.76
C PRO A 6 23.91 21.42 15.35
N LEU A 7 23.85 21.47 16.69
CA LEU A 7 23.07 20.69 17.64
C LEU A 7 21.57 20.58 17.30
N PHE A 8 21.04 19.40 17.58
CA PHE A 8 19.65 19.14 17.92
C PHE A 8 19.14 20.13 18.98
N ASN A 9 18.05 20.84 18.67
CA ASN A 9 16.98 21.17 19.63
C ASN A 9 15.83 21.90 18.94
N VAL A 10 14.80 21.15 18.56
CA VAL A 10 13.45 21.70 18.42
C VAL A 10 12.53 20.81 19.25
N LEU A 11 12.37 21.17 20.52
CA LEU A 11 11.34 20.62 21.40
C LEU A 11 10.33 21.74 21.64
N ALA A 12 9.21 21.75 20.90
CA ALA A 12 7.92 22.29 21.34
C ALA A 12 6.87 22.10 20.23
N ALA A 13 5.99 21.11 20.44
CA ALA A 13 4.59 20.98 19.97
C ALA A 13 4.29 19.55 19.51
N MET A 14 4.24 18.63 20.47
CA MET A 14 3.62 17.31 20.29
C MET A 14 2.10 17.47 20.43
N ILE A 15 1.45 18.16 19.49
CA ILE A 15 -0.02 18.20 19.38
C ILE A 15 -0.39 17.98 17.91
N ALA A 16 -0.68 16.72 17.59
CA ALA A 16 -1.48 16.28 16.45
C ALA A 16 -1.11 16.79 15.05
N VAL A 17 0.15 16.72 14.66
CA VAL A 17 0.50 16.72 13.22
C VAL A 17 1.50 15.62 12.95
N THR A 18 1.01 14.37 12.95
CA THR A 18 1.59 13.32 12.11
C THR A 18 1.35 13.71 10.66
N ILE A 19 2.08 14.73 10.17
CA ILE A 19 2.39 14.79 8.74
C ILE A 19 3.31 13.62 8.48
N LEU A 20 2.64 12.48 8.31
CA LEU A 20 3.16 11.25 7.78
C LEU A 20 4.05 11.63 6.59
N GLN A 21 5.30 11.20 6.68
CA GLN A 21 6.36 11.46 5.71
C GLN A 21 5.84 11.27 4.27
N ALA A 22 5.51 12.36 3.61
CA ALA A 22 5.64 12.43 2.17
C ALA A 22 7.14 12.57 1.90
N CYS A 23 7.84 11.44 1.90
CA CYS A 23 9.21 11.38 1.40
C CYS A 23 9.21 11.99 -0.01
N GLU A 24 10.08 12.97 -0.17
CA GLU A 24 10.13 13.92 -1.28
C GLU A 24 10.31 13.23 -2.63
N SER A 25 9.88 13.95 -3.67
CA SER A 25 10.11 13.57 -5.06
C SER A 25 11.59 13.31 -5.34
N GLN A 26 11.93 12.18 -5.97
CA GLN A 26 13.25 12.02 -6.58
C GLN A 26 13.10 11.40 -7.96
N LEU A 27 13.37 12.24 -8.96
CA LEU A 27 13.68 11.86 -10.33
C LEU A 27 14.66 10.68 -10.33
N GLY A 28 14.21 9.49 -10.73
CA GLY A 28 15.03 8.48 -11.38
C GLY A 28 16.15 7.77 -10.59
N THR A 29 16.46 8.12 -9.33
CA THR A 29 17.52 7.41 -8.55
C THR A 29 17.30 7.38 -7.02
N GLY A 30 16.06 7.53 -6.48
CA GLY A 30 15.92 7.43 -5.00
C GLY A 30 14.55 7.43 -4.33
N CYS A 31 13.42 7.58 -5.02
CA CYS A 31 12.10 7.53 -4.36
C CYS A 31 11.48 6.13 -4.56
N VAL A 32 11.26 5.41 -3.45
CA VAL A 32 10.56 4.12 -3.43
C VAL A 32 9.14 4.35 -2.93
N CYS A 33 8.15 3.82 -3.64
CA CYS A 33 6.76 3.90 -3.18
C CYS A 33 6.61 3.12 -1.87
N ALA A 34 5.92 3.70 -0.89
CA ALA A 34 5.55 3.03 0.34
C ALA A 34 4.64 1.83 0.05
N LYS A 35 4.95 0.70 0.69
CA LYS A 35 4.15 -0.52 0.63
C LYS A 35 2.69 -0.19 1.00
N PRO A 36 1.70 -0.64 0.22
CA PRO A 36 0.31 -0.44 0.58
C PRO A 36 -0.05 -1.21 1.86
N THR A 37 -0.90 -0.62 2.67
CA THR A 37 -1.56 -1.26 3.80
C THR A 37 -2.89 -1.86 3.34
N LEU A 38 -3.22 -3.01 3.91
CA LEU A 38 -4.48 -3.71 3.71
C LEU A 38 -5.22 -3.70 5.05
N GLU A 39 -6.46 -3.23 5.07
CA GLU A 39 -7.29 -3.17 6.28
C GLU A 39 -8.70 -3.72 6.02
N PRO A 40 -9.06 -4.89 6.59
CA PRO A 40 -8.22 -5.75 7.43
C PRO A 40 -7.02 -6.33 6.65
N PRO A 41 -5.87 -6.63 7.28
CA PRO A 41 -4.72 -7.21 6.58
C PRO A 41 -4.94 -8.67 6.19
N ASN A 42 -5.73 -9.38 6.98
CA ASN A 42 -6.19 -10.73 6.76
C ASN A 42 -7.57 -10.90 7.42
N ALA A 43 -8.40 -11.78 6.87
CA ALA A 43 -9.71 -12.06 7.43
C ALA A 43 -10.03 -13.54 7.28
N ASN A 44 -10.01 -14.26 8.40
CA ASN A 44 -10.33 -15.69 8.44
C ASN A 44 -11.70 -15.88 9.11
N GLY A 45 -12.43 -16.90 8.67
CA GLY A 45 -13.75 -17.22 9.24
C GLY A 45 -14.79 -16.13 8.97
N GLN A 46 -14.67 -15.42 7.85
CA GLN A 46 -15.62 -14.39 7.49
C GLN A 46 -16.94 -15.01 7.06
N THR A 47 -18.04 -14.59 7.69
CA THR A 47 -19.39 -15.01 7.35
C THR A 47 -19.99 -13.98 6.40
N GLY A 48 -20.09 -14.32 5.12
CA GLY A 48 -20.61 -13.42 4.09
C GLY A 48 -20.18 -13.79 2.67
N THR A 49 -20.66 -13.04 1.69
CA THR A 49 -20.33 -13.23 0.26
C THR A 49 -19.13 -12.38 -0.19
N SER A 50 -18.75 -11.36 0.57
CA SER A 50 -17.56 -10.53 0.30
C SER A 50 -17.04 -9.83 1.55
N VAL A 51 -15.76 -9.46 1.54
CA VAL A 51 -15.08 -8.65 2.57
C VAL A 51 -14.67 -7.33 1.93
N MET A 52 -15.02 -6.22 2.57
CA MET A 52 -14.50 -4.91 2.16
C MET A 52 -13.09 -4.72 2.73
N VAL A 53 -12.10 -4.64 1.84
CA VAL A 53 -10.71 -4.38 2.20
C VAL A 53 -10.32 -2.99 1.74
N THR A 54 -9.76 -2.22 2.66
CA THR A 54 -9.22 -0.89 2.38
C THR A 54 -7.76 -1.03 2.04
N ILE A 55 -7.39 -0.60 0.84
CA ILE A 55 -6.01 -0.55 0.38
C ILE A 55 -5.59 0.91 0.42
N ALA A 56 -4.50 1.23 1.09
CA ALA A 56 -3.98 2.59 1.15
C ALA A 56 -2.45 2.61 1.06
N THR A 57 -1.86 3.66 0.48
CA THR A 57 -0.42 3.92 0.54
C THR A 57 -0.20 5.32 1.09
N THR A 58 0.93 5.50 1.79
CA THR A 58 1.37 6.83 2.24
C THR A 58 2.06 7.61 1.11
N THR A 59 2.25 6.99 -0.05
CA THR A 59 2.88 7.63 -1.22
C THR A 59 1.90 8.58 -1.88
N THR A 60 2.02 9.87 -1.60
CA THR A 60 1.17 10.89 -2.22
C THR A 60 1.35 10.91 -3.74
N GLY A 61 0.22 10.86 -4.46
CA GLY A 61 0.19 10.83 -5.92
C GLY A 61 0.57 9.48 -6.54
N ALA A 62 0.71 8.41 -5.75
CA ALA A 62 0.81 7.06 -6.29
C ALA A 62 -0.57 6.51 -6.67
N SER A 63 -0.58 5.70 -7.73
CA SER A 63 -1.68 4.82 -8.08
C SER A 63 -1.48 3.48 -7.37
N LEU A 64 -2.54 2.76 -7.04
CA LEU A 64 -2.43 1.38 -6.54
C LEU A 64 -2.84 0.40 -7.63
N ARG A 65 -2.34 -0.83 -7.55
CA ARG A 65 -2.86 -1.97 -8.31
C ARG A 65 -3.05 -3.14 -7.39
N TYR A 66 -4.09 -3.93 -7.63
CA TYR A 66 -4.35 -5.13 -6.85
C TYR A 66 -4.85 -6.30 -7.69
N THR A 67 -4.72 -7.49 -7.15
CA THR A 67 -5.18 -8.76 -7.72
C THR A 67 -5.85 -9.58 -6.62
N LEU A 68 -6.88 -10.32 -7.00
CA LEU A 68 -7.67 -11.18 -6.10
C LEU A 68 -7.51 -12.67 -6.42
N ASP A 69 -6.92 -12.96 -7.57
CA ASP A 69 -6.78 -14.26 -8.23
C ASP A 69 -5.44 -14.94 -7.93
N GLU A 70 -4.78 -14.61 -6.81
CA GLU A 70 -3.45 -15.07 -6.41
C GLU A 70 -2.29 -14.65 -7.33
N SER A 71 -2.59 -14.06 -8.49
CA SER A 71 -1.63 -13.51 -9.43
C SER A 71 -0.86 -12.31 -8.85
N THR A 72 0.37 -12.10 -9.30
CA THR A 72 1.23 -11.01 -8.82
C THR A 72 0.87 -9.70 -9.55
N PRO A 73 0.51 -8.62 -8.85
CA PRO A 73 0.26 -7.33 -9.49
C PRO A 73 1.59 -6.70 -9.91
N SER A 74 1.61 -6.01 -11.05
CA SER A 74 2.80 -5.37 -11.60
C SER A 74 2.48 -3.98 -12.15
N CYS A 75 3.46 -3.07 -12.08
CA CYS A 75 3.32 -1.69 -12.54
C CYS A 75 4.28 -1.27 -13.64
N GLY A 76 5.08 -2.21 -14.12
CA GLY A 76 5.97 -2.04 -15.25
C GLY A 76 5.24 -1.89 -16.60
N PRO A 77 5.97 -2.04 -17.72
CA PRO A 77 5.44 -1.81 -19.07
C PRO A 77 4.28 -2.75 -19.46
N SER A 78 4.17 -3.90 -18.79
CA SER A 78 3.00 -4.78 -18.83
C SER A 78 2.34 -4.80 -17.45
N PRO A 79 1.43 -3.84 -17.18
CA PRO A 79 0.79 -3.77 -15.88
C PRO A 79 -0.24 -4.90 -15.72
N HIS A 80 -0.21 -5.57 -14.57
CA HIS A 80 -1.14 -6.64 -14.22
C HIS A 80 -1.98 -6.26 -13.00
N GLY A 81 -3.26 -6.63 -13.03
CA GLY A 81 -4.22 -6.36 -11.96
C GLY A 81 -5.06 -5.10 -12.15
N THR A 82 -6.01 -4.90 -11.24
CA THR A 82 -6.99 -3.82 -11.27
C THR A 82 -6.35 -2.53 -10.74
N PRO A 83 -6.38 -1.41 -11.50
CA PRO A 83 -5.84 -0.14 -11.05
C PRO A 83 -6.81 0.61 -10.13
N ILE A 84 -6.25 1.31 -9.14
CA ILE A 84 -6.92 2.30 -8.30
C ILE A 84 -6.19 3.62 -8.56
N ALA A 85 -6.87 4.58 -9.19
CA ALA A 85 -6.31 5.89 -9.54
C ALA A 85 -6.10 6.83 -8.33
N ALA A 86 -6.22 6.31 -7.12
CA ALA A 86 -6.07 7.02 -5.86
C ALA A 86 -5.05 6.29 -4.98
N GLN A 87 -4.43 7.04 -4.07
CA GLN A 87 -3.54 6.50 -3.03
C GLN A 87 -4.29 5.63 -2.01
N SER A 88 -5.62 5.60 -2.05
CA SER A 88 -6.46 4.74 -1.22
C SER A 88 -7.73 4.34 -1.97
N GLY A 89 -8.16 3.09 -1.80
CA GLY A 89 -9.41 2.59 -2.36
C GLY A 89 -9.97 1.44 -1.53
N ARG A 90 -11.30 1.29 -1.54
CA ARG A 90 -11.95 0.10 -0.97
C ARG A 90 -12.21 -0.90 -2.07
N VAL A 91 -11.83 -2.15 -1.81
CA VAL A 91 -11.94 -3.26 -2.73
C VAL A 91 -12.82 -4.33 -2.10
N PRO A 92 -13.94 -4.71 -2.75
CA PRO A 92 -14.70 -5.88 -2.34
C PRO A 92 -13.94 -7.14 -2.75
N VAL A 93 -13.48 -7.91 -1.77
CA VAL A 93 -12.92 -9.25 -1.97
C VAL A 93 -14.08 -10.24 -1.93
N PRO A 94 -14.45 -10.91 -3.04
CA PRO A 94 -15.48 -11.94 -3.00
C PRO A 94 -15.01 -13.06 -2.05
N LEU A 95 -15.93 -13.75 -1.37
CA LEU A 95 -15.59 -14.92 -0.57
C LEU A 95 -16.19 -16.15 -1.23
N VAL A 96 -15.35 -17.15 -1.50
CA VAL A 96 -15.77 -18.41 -2.12
C VAL A 96 -15.58 -19.52 -1.10
N PHE A 97 -16.68 -20.17 -0.70
CA PHE A 97 -16.66 -21.26 0.27
C PHE A 97 -15.64 -22.34 -0.12
N GLY A 98 -14.81 -22.76 0.83
CA GLY A 98 -13.76 -23.76 0.61
C GLY A 98 -12.56 -23.27 -0.19
N ARG A 99 -12.44 -21.97 -0.49
CA ARG A 99 -11.26 -21.37 -1.14
C ARG A 99 -10.72 -20.21 -0.31
N THR A 100 -9.40 -20.15 -0.21
CA THR A 100 -8.70 -18.99 0.35
C THR A 100 -8.34 -18.06 -0.79
N LEU A 101 -8.76 -16.80 -0.68
CA LEU A 101 -8.42 -15.78 -1.65
C LEU A 101 -7.23 -14.97 -1.15
N LYS A 102 -6.31 -14.70 -2.09
CA LYS A 102 -5.10 -13.95 -1.83
C LYS A 102 -5.22 -12.59 -2.51
N LEU A 103 -5.40 -11.55 -1.70
CA LEU A 103 -5.34 -10.18 -2.17
C LEU A 103 -3.88 -9.74 -2.19
N GLN A 104 -3.39 -9.35 -3.35
CA GLN A 104 -2.07 -8.72 -3.47
C GLN A 104 -2.23 -7.29 -3.95
N ALA A 105 -1.48 -6.35 -3.38
CA ALA A 105 -1.54 -4.94 -3.75
C ALA A 105 -0.14 -4.32 -3.87
N ILE A 106 0.03 -3.40 -4.81
CA ILE A 106 1.28 -2.69 -5.07
C ILE A 106 0.99 -1.20 -5.33
N ALA A 107 1.87 -0.32 -4.87
CA ALA A 107 1.81 1.11 -5.09
C ALA A 107 2.82 1.54 -6.15
N CYS A 108 2.36 2.38 -7.05
CA CYS A 108 3.01 2.64 -8.32
C CYS A 108 2.94 4.10 -8.66
N LYS A 109 4.09 4.69 -8.96
CA LYS A 109 4.21 6.10 -9.24
C LYS A 109 5.23 6.32 -10.34
N THR A 110 4.84 7.10 -11.33
CA THR A 110 5.72 7.45 -12.44
C THR A 110 6.99 8.13 -11.92
N GLY A 111 8.15 7.66 -12.36
CA GLY A 111 9.46 8.17 -11.92
C GLY A 111 9.94 7.69 -10.54
N CYS A 112 9.20 6.82 -9.85
CA CYS A 112 9.60 6.16 -8.59
C CYS A 112 9.77 4.65 -8.79
N THR A 113 10.51 4.00 -7.90
CA THR A 113 10.53 2.53 -7.85
C THR A 113 9.21 2.01 -7.25
N ASP A 114 8.70 0.93 -7.82
CA ASP A 114 7.50 0.26 -7.34
C ASP A 114 7.63 -0.15 -5.86
N SER A 115 6.52 -0.16 -5.13
CA SER A 115 6.54 -0.58 -3.73
C SER A 115 6.73 -2.08 -3.60
N ALA A 116 7.05 -2.53 -2.38
CA ALA A 116 6.85 -3.94 -2.02
C ALA A 116 5.37 -4.33 -2.17
N ILE A 117 5.13 -5.62 -2.47
CA ILE A 117 3.78 -6.17 -2.60
C ILE A 117 3.21 -6.42 -1.20
N ALA A 118 2.03 -5.88 -0.93
CA ALA A 118 1.24 -6.23 0.23
C ALA A 118 0.42 -7.48 -0.09
N THR A 119 0.37 -8.42 0.84
CA THR A 119 -0.37 -9.67 0.68
C THR A 119 -1.30 -9.85 1.87
N GLY A 120 -2.57 -10.14 1.58
CA GLY A 120 -3.59 -10.48 2.56
C GLY A 120 -4.30 -11.77 2.19
N TYR A 121 -4.73 -12.51 3.19
CA TYR A 121 -5.42 -13.79 3.04
C TYR A 121 -6.85 -13.68 3.58
N TYR A 122 -7.80 -14.17 2.79
CA TYR A 122 -9.23 -14.08 3.07
C TYR A 122 -9.85 -15.45 2.92
N THR A 123 -10.31 -16.02 4.03
CA THR A 123 -10.90 -17.35 4.08
C THR A 123 -12.30 -17.26 4.68
N PRO A 124 -13.36 -17.67 3.96
CA PRO A 124 -14.71 -17.72 4.51
C PRO A 124 -14.84 -18.78 5.60
N SER A 125 -15.77 -18.56 6.54
CA SER A 125 -16.26 -19.63 7.42
C SER A 125 -17.12 -20.61 6.64
N ASN A 126 -16.99 -21.91 6.94
CA ASN A 126 -17.89 -22.95 6.43
C ASN A 126 -19.27 -22.85 7.08
#